data_AF-A0A2L0QUF6-F1
#
_entry.id   AF-A0A2L0QUF6-F1
#
_cell.length_a   1.000
_cell.length_b   1.000
_cell.length_c   1.000
_cell.angle_alpha   90.00
_cell.angle_beta   90.00
_cell.angle_gamma   90.00
#
_symmetry.space_group_name_H-M   'P 1'
#
loop_
_entity.id
_entity.type
_entity.pdbx_description
1 polymer ?
#
loop_
_entity_poly.entity_id
_entity_poly.type
_entity_poly.pdbx_seq_one_letter_code
_entity_poly.pdbx_strand_id
1 'polypeptide(L)'
;MGHHFKVSGNPGREDPAGMAVRREAAGGEHLSAVWRTSSYLESVQWELDAAHESLREAVQEAASSGVDHGALLQAANMTSQELEAALLDAPSAWPAGI
;
A
#
# COMPACT_ATOMS: atom_id res chain seq x y z
N MET A 1 76.16 -0.11 -5.65
CA MET A 1 75.35 0.59 -4.64
C MET A 1 74.04 0.99 -5.31
N GLY A 2 72.94 0.26 -5.10
CA GLY A 2 71.84 0.67 -4.20
C GLY A 2 71.09 1.86 -4.82
N HIS A 3 69.85 1.79 -5.27
CA HIS A 3 68.68 1.43 -4.46
C HIS A 3 67.55 0.87 -5.34
N HIS A 4 67.09 -0.31 -4.95
CA HIS A 4 65.91 -0.99 -5.48
C HIS A 4 64.69 -0.49 -4.69
N PHE A 5 63.88 0.41 -5.25
CA PHE A 5 62.63 0.89 -4.64
C PHE A 5 61.55 -0.18 -4.83
N LYS A 6 61.50 -1.12 -3.88
CA LYS A 6 60.44 -2.12 -3.78
C LYS A 6 59.18 -1.42 -3.27
N VAL A 7 58.28 -1.03 -4.17
CA VAL A 7 56.85 -0.86 -3.85
C VAL A 7 56.31 -2.25 -3.54
N SER A 8 56.38 -2.63 -2.27
CA SER A 8 55.65 -3.78 -1.76
C SER A 8 54.18 -3.37 -1.68
N GLY A 9 53.43 -3.62 -2.75
CA GLY A 9 51.98 -3.59 -2.70
C GLY A 9 51.53 -4.58 -1.63
N ASN A 10 51.00 -4.06 -0.52
CA ASN A 10 50.46 -4.85 0.57
C ASN A 10 49.00 -5.20 0.22
N PRO A 11 48.65 -6.46 -0.10
CA PRO A 11 47.29 -6.83 -0.44
C PRO A 11 46.55 -7.15 0.86
N GLY A 12 46.06 -6.12 1.56
CA GLY A 12 45.33 -6.36 2.80
C GLY A 12 44.82 -5.12 3.54
N ARG A 13 44.81 -3.94 2.91
CA ARG A 13 44.22 -2.75 3.53
C ARG A 13 42.83 -2.54 2.94
N GLU A 14 41.85 -3.19 3.56
CA GLU A 14 40.45 -2.86 3.33
C GLU A 14 40.30 -1.38 3.71
N ASP A 15 40.06 -0.53 2.71
CA ASP A 15 39.97 0.91 2.93
C ASP A 15 38.71 1.18 3.78
N PRO A 16 38.86 1.66 5.03
CA PRO A 16 37.72 1.93 5.90
C PRO A 16 36.80 3.00 5.28
N ALA A 17 37.33 3.91 4.45
CA ALA A 17 36.52 4.86 3.72
C ALA A 17 35.65 4.18 2.64
N GLY A 18 36.20 3.18 1.95
CA GLY A 18 35.46 2.40 0.96
C GLY A 18 34.31 1.57 1.56
N MET A 19 34.48 1.05 2.78
CA MET A 19 33.38 0.38 3.50
C MET A 19 32.29 1.33 3.97
N ALA A 20 32.65 2.54 4.44
CA ALA A 20 31.69 3.54 4.86
C ALA A 20 30.81 4.01 3.69
N VAL A 21 31.41 4.31 2.54
CA VAL A 21 30.69 4.72 1.32
C VAL A 21 29.75 3.63 0.84
N ARG A 22 30.15 2.36 0.86
CA ARG A 22 29.27 1.24 0.50
C ARG A 22 28.11 1.05 1.48
N ARG A 23 28.34 1.29 2.78
CA ARG A 23 27.30 1.22 3.81
C ARG A 23 26.29 2.37 3.67
N GLU A 24 26.76 3.57 3.35
CA GLU A 24 25.91 4.74 3.09
C GLU A 24 25.09 4.56 1.80
N ALA A 25 25.72 4.07 0.73
CA ALA A 25 25.03 3.71 -0.51
C ALA A 25 23.97 2.63 -0.28
N ALA A 26 24.32 1.56 0.44
CA ALA A 26 23.36 0.54 0.83
C ALA A 26 22.22 1.14 1.68
N GLY A 27 22.52 1.99 2.67
CA GLY A 27 21.51 2.68 3.46
C GLY A 27 20.54 3.50 2.61
N GLY A 28 21.04 4.20 1.61
CA GLY A 28 20.24 4.94 0.63
C GLY A 28 19.34 4.03 -0.21
N GLU A 29 19.82 2.87 -0.64
CA GLU A 29 19.02 1.88 -1.37
C GLU A 29 17.90 1.27 -0.52
N HIS A 30 18.19 0.93 0.75
CA HIS A 30 17.19 0.41 1.67
C HIS A 30 16.10 1.45 1.99
N LEU A 31 16.47 2.69 2.26
CA LEU A 31 15.50 3.78 2.47
C LEU A 31 14.67 4.05 1.21
N SER A 32 15.29 4.00 0.03
CA SER A 32 14.60 4.12 -1.25
C SER A 32 13.62 2.98 -1.51
N ALA A 33 13.93 1.76 -1.03
CA ALA A 33 12.99 0.64 -1.06
C ALA A 33 11.83 0.85 -0.10
N VAL A 34 12.07 1.32 1.12
CA VAL A 34 11.01 1.65 2.09
C VAL A 34 10.07 2.70 1.54
N TRP A 35 10.60 3.78 0.96
CA TRP A 35 9.78 4.85 0.39
C TRP A 35 8.91 4.35 -0.77
N ARG A 36 9.48 3.60 -1.72
CA ARG A 36 8.72 3.02 -2.84
C ARG A 36 7.62 2.09 -2.34
N THR A 37 7.92 1.23 -1.37
CA THR A 37 6.93 0.30 -0.81
C THR A 37 5.84 1.07 -0.05
N SER A 38 6.19 2.12 0.67
CA SER A 38 5.22 2.98 1.37
C SER A 38 4.27 3.67 0.39
N SER A 39 4.80 4.27 -0.68
CA SER A 39 3.97 4.91 -1.71
C SER A 39 3.08 3.91 -2.46
N TYR A 40 3.59 2.70 -2.70
CA TYR A 40 2.78 1.63 -3.29
C TYR A 40 1.64 1.20 -2.36
N LEU A 41 1.94 1.00 -1.07
CA LEU A 41 0.92 0.66 -0.08
C LEU A 41 -0.15 1.75 0.02
N GLU A 42 0.24 3.02 0.00
CA GLU A 42 -0.71 4.15 -0.05
C GLU A 42 -1.60 4.07 -1.30
N SER A 43 -1.02 3.85 -2.46
CA SER A 43 -1.78 3.70 -3.71
C SER A 43 -2.81 2.57 -3.62
N VAL A 44 -2.40 1.41 -3.12
CA VAL A 44 -3.30 0.25 -2.93
C VAL A 44 -4.39 0.56 -1.90
N GLN A 45 -4.10 1.30 -0.84
CA GLN A 45 -5.12 1.72 0.14
C GLN A 45 -6.18 2.60 -0.52
N TRP A 46 -5.77 3.58 -1.34
CA TRP A 46 -6.72 4.41 -2.09
C TRP A 46 -7.59 3.60 -3.06
N GLU A 47 -7.00 2.64 -3.77
CA GLU A 47 -7.74 1.74 -4.67
C GLU A 47 -8.73 0.86 -3.90
N LEU A 48 -8.33 0.35 -2.74
CA LEU A 48 -9.19 -0.46 -1.88
C LEU A 48 -10.35 0.35 -1.31
N ASP A 49 -10.08 1.57 -0.86
CA ASP A 49 -11.12 2.48 -0.35
C ASP A 49 -12.15 2.81 -1.44
N ALA A 50 -11.69 3.08 -2.68
CA ALA A 50 -12.58 3.29 -3.82
C ALA A 50 -13.39 2.04 -4.17
N ALA A 51 -12.78 0.86 -4.12
CA ALA A 51 -13.48 -0.40 -4.38
C ALA A 51 -14.53 -0.72 -3.30
N HIS A 52 -14.24 -0.43 -2.04
CA HIS A 52 -15.20 -0.57 -0.95
C HIS A 52 -16.38 0.37 -1.11
N GLU A 53 -16.15 1.62 -1.53
CA GLU A 53 -17.24 2.55 -1.78
C GLU A 53 -18.13 2.09 -2.93
N SER A 54 -17.55 1.66 -4.04
CA SER A 54 -18.30 1.09 -5.17
C SER A 54 -19.11 -0.15 -4.77
N LEU A 55 -18.56 -1.01 -3.91
CA LEU A 55 -19.29 -2.17 -3.38
C LEU A 55 -20.50 -1.72 -2.52
N ARG A 56 -20.35 -0.70 -1.68
CA ARG A 56 -21.46 -0.16 -0.90
C ARG A 56 -22.57 0.39 -1.79
N GLU A 57 -22.23 1.18 -2.79
CA GLU A 57 -23.20 1.71 -3.76
C GLU A 57 -23.98 0.57 -4.44
N ALA A 58 -23.27 -0.45 -4.94
CA ALA A 58 -23.90 -1.61 -5.58
C ALA A 58 -24.83 -2.38 -4.63
N VAL A 59 -24.44 -2.52 -3.36
CA VAL A 59 -25.27 -3.15 -2.32
C VAL A 59 -26.53 -2.32 -2.03
N GLN A 60 -26.41 -1.00 -1.95
CA GLN A 60 -27.55 -0.10 -1.73
C GLN A 60 -28.53 -0.13 -2.90
N GLU A 61 -28.03 -0.15 -4.14
CA GLU A 61 -28.86 -0.27 -5.35
C GLU A 61 -29.60 -1.62 -5.40
N ALA A 62 -28.89 -2.71 -5.09
CA ALA A 62 -29.49 -4.04 -5.04
C ALA A 62 -30.54 -4.16 -3.93
N ALA A 63 -30.29 -3.59 -2.75
CA ALA A 63 -31.26 -3.52 -1.67
C ALA A 63 -32.49 -2.68 -2.06
N SER A 64 -32.29 -1.54 -2.73
CA SER A 64 -33.38 -0.68 -3.25
C SER A 64 -34.22 -1.38 -4.31
N SER A 65 -33.64 -2.33 -5.03
CA SER A 65 -34.31 -3.19 -6.01
C SER A 65 -35.06 -4.37 -5.37
N GLY A 66 -35.02 -4.50 -4.03
CA GLY A 66 -35.72 -5.54 -3.28
C GLY A 66 -34.99 -6.88 -3.23
N VAL A 67 -33.68 -6.91 -3.48
CA VAL A 67 -32.86 -8.12 -3.30
C VAL A 67 -32.86 -8.53 -1.82
N ASP A 68 -32.99 -9.83 -1.58
CA ASP A 68 -33.01 -10.38 -0.22
C ASP A 68 -31.71 -10.10 0.54
N HIS A 69 -31.86 -9.79 1.84
CA HIS A 69 -30.74 -9.45 2.72
C HIS A 69 -29.72 -10.58 2.85
N GLY A 70 -30.17 -11.84 2.91
CA GLY A 70 -29.28 -13.00 2.95
C GLY A 70 -28.49 -13.18 1.65
N ALA A 71 -29.12 -12.92 0.50
CA ALA A 71 -28.45 -12.93 -0.79
C ALA A 71 -27.38 -11.83 -0.90
N LEU A 72 -27.66 -10.63 -0.37
CA LEU A 72 -26.68 -9.53 -0.32
C LEU A 72 -25.48 -9.86 0.57
N LEU A 73 -25.69 -10.47 1.74
CA LEU A 73 -24.60 -10.90 2.62
C LEU A 73 -23.66 -11.88 1.93
N GLN A 74 -24.24 -12.86 1.24
CA GLN A 74 -23.45 -13.86 0.50
C GLN A 74 -22.73 -13.24 -0.69
N ALA A 75 -23.37 -12.35 -1.44
CA ALA A 75 -22.78 -11.74 -2.64
C ALA A 75 -21.69 -10.70 -2.32
N ALA A 76 -21.93 -9.85 -1.31
CA ALA A 76 -20.98 -8.82 -0.90
C ALA A 76 -19.86 -9.37 0.01
N ASN A 77 -19.97 -10.64 0.43
CA ASN A 77 -19.09 -11.26 1.43
C ASN A 77 -18.94 -10.39 2.69
N MET A 78 -20.07 -9.81 3.12
CA MET A 78 -20.16 -8.95 4.29
C MET A 78 -20.79 -9.70 5.46
N THR A 79 -20.44 -9.29 6.66
CA THR A 79 -21.18 -9.64 7.87
C THR A 79 -22.50 -8.86 7.93
N SER A 80 -23.46 -9.34 8.74
CA SER A 80 -24.73 -8.65 8.96
C SER A 80 -24.53 -7.21 9.44
N GLN A 81 -23.54 -6.98 10.29
CA GLN A 81 -23.23 -5.64 10.80
C GLN A 81 -22.69 -4.70 9.72
N GLU A 82 -21.82 -5.19 8.83
CA GLU A 82 -21.27 -4.40 7.73
C GLU A 82 -22.36 -4.05 6.71
N LEU A 83 -23.25 -4.99 6.41
CA LEU A 83 -24.38 -4.75 5.51
C LEU A 83 -25.36 -3.73 6.11
N GLU A 84 -25.69 -3.85 7.39
CA GLU A 84 -26.53 -2.85 8.07
C GLU A 84 -25.90 -1.46 8.04
N ALA A 85 -24.60 -1.35 8.31
CA ALA A 85 -23.88 -0.08 8.22
C ALA A 85 -23.93 0.51 6.79
N ALA A 86 -23.69 -0.32 5.77
CA ALA A 86 -23.74 0.11 4.37
C ALA A 86 -25.14 0.58 3.95
N LEU A 87 -26.20 -0.01 4.51
CA LEU A 87 -27.59 0.40 4.22
C LEU A 87 -28.03 1.62 5.03
N LEU A 88 -27.49 1.82 6.23
CA LEU A 88 -27.77 3.00 7.06
C LEU A 88 -27.12 4.27 6.53
N ASP A 89 -25.95 4.14 5.89
CA ASP A 89 -25.21 5.24 5.28
C ASP A 89 -25.70 5.58 3.87
N ALA A 90 -26.72 4.88 3.38
CA ALA A 90 -27.38 5.22 2.13
C ALA A 90 -27.91 6.67 2.26
N PRO A 91 -27.54 7.59 1.35
CA PRO A 91 -28.08 8.93 1.39
C PRO A 91 -29.59 8.80 1.36
N SER A 92 -30.26 9.27 2.43
CA SER A 92 -31.72 9.34 2.43
C SER A 92 -32.09 10.03 1.14
N ALA A 93 -32.82 9.36 0.25
CA ALA A 93 -33.23 9.93 -1.01
C ALA A 93 -33.97 11.23 -0.69
N TRP A 94 -33.26 12.37 -0.77
CA TRP A 94 -33.87 13.66 -0.60
C TRP A 94 -34.91 13.74 -1.71
N PRO A 95 -36.18 14.05 -1.40
CA PRO A 95 -37.12 14.29 -2.47
C PRO A 95 -36.56 15.45 -3.28
N ALA A 96 -36.30 15.21 -4.57
CA ALA A 96 -36.07 16.27 -5.53
C ALA A 96 -37.33 17.16 -5.50
N GLY A 97 -37.26 18.20 -4.69
CA GLY A 97 -38.34 19.14 -4.47
C GLY A 97 -38.40 20.13 -5.62
N ILE A 98 -39.50 20.00 -6.39
CA ILE A 98 -40.15 20.98 -7.28
C ILE A 98 -39.55 21.10 -8.68
#